data_AF-A0A9P9TJ60-F1
#
_entry.id   AF-A0A9P9TJ60-F1
#
_cell.length_a   1.000
_cell.length_b   1.000
_cell.length_c   1.000
_cell.angle_alpha   90.00
_cell.angle_beta   90.00
_cell.angle_gamma   90.00
#
_symmetry.space_group_name_H-M   'P 1'
#
loop_
_entity.id
_entity.type
_entity.pdbx_description
1 polymer ?
#
loop_
_entity_poly.entity_id
_entity_poly.type
_entity_poly.pdbx_seq_one_letter_code
_entity_poly.pdbx_strand_id
1 'polypeptide(L)'
;MKLTLFTLASTAALALAAPTATVQKRADYCGQWDSQVTGSYTIYNNLWGKADATSGSQCTGVDGLSGSTLKWHTKWTWSGGAGHVKSYANVVTKISQKALSSIKSLPSTWTWTYSGSNMIANVAYDLFTSSTASGSAEYEIMIWLAALGGAGPISATGSPIATVTLAGSSWKLYNGKNGQMNVFSFVATSEVKSFKGDLMEFANYLTTKQGMPKSQILQSVGAGTEPFSGSNAVLTTSAYSMSQS
;
A
#
# COMPACT_ATOMS: atom_id res chain seq x y z
N MET A 1 39.04 -26.99 -78.36
CA MET A 1 37.77 -26.41 -77.86
C MET A 1 37.49 -27.01 -76.49
N LYS A 2 37.88 -26.34 -75.39
CA LYS A 2 37.65 -26.83 -74.02
C LYS A 2 36.61 -25.92 -73.36
N LEU A 3 35.43 -26.47 -73.07
CA LEU A 3 34.34 -25.79 -72.37
C LEU A 3 34.67 -25.69 -70.88
N THR A 4 34.62 -24.48 -70.33
CA THR A 4 34.76 -24.21 -68.89
C THR A 4 33.37 -24.19 -68.26
N LEU A 5 33.11 -25.10 -67.33
CA LEU A 5 31.86 -25.18 -66.56
C LEU A 5 31.96 -24.22 -65.36
N PHE A 6 31.06 -23.23 -65.27
CA PHE A 6 30.91 -22.40 -64.07
C PHE A 6 29.86 -23.02 -63.15
N THR A 7 30.28 -23.50 -61.98
CA THR A 7 29.38 -23.89 -60.88
C THR A 7 29.08 -22.66 -60.01
N LEU A 8 27.83 -22.20 -60.01
CA LEU A 8 27.33 -21.23 -59.03
C LEU A 8 27.05 -21.96 -57.70
N ALA A 9 27.76 -21.58 -56.64
CA ALA A 9 27.45 -22.01 -55.28
C ALA A 9 26.49 -20.99 -54.63
N SER A 10 25.25 -21.39 -54.40
CA SER A 10 24.24 -20.58 -53.71
C SER A 10 24.40 -20.74 -52.20
N THR A 11 24.90 -19.71 -51.52
CA THR A 11 24.92 -19.66 -50.05
C THR A 11 23.54 -19.24 -49.52
N ALA A 12 22.78 -20.19 -48.99
CA ALA A 12 21.56 -19.90 -48.25
C ALA A 12 21.91 -19.30 -46.87
N ALA A 13 21.62 -18.02 -46.67
CA ALA A 13 21.77 -17.37 -45.38
C ALA A 13 20.61 -17.79 -44.44
N LEU A 14 20.91 -18.64 -43.46
CA LEU A 14 20.00 -18.93 -42.35
C LEU A 14 19.98 -17.72 -41.41
N ALA A 15 18.96 -16.88 -41.52
CA ALA A 15 18.66 -15.86 -40.52
C ALA A 15 18.13 -16.56 -39.25
N LEU A 16 18.97 -16.70 -38.22
CA LEU A 16 18.50 -17.09 -36.90
C LEU A 16 17.62 -15.97 -36.33
N ALA A 17 16.33 -16.24 -36.17
CA ALA A 17 15.45 -15.37 -35.42
C ALA A 17 15.90 -15.34 -33.95
N ALA A 18 16.45 -14.21 -33.50
CA ALA A 18 16.78 -14.02 -32.09
C ALA A 18 15.46 -14.00 -31.28
N PRO A 19 15.31 -14.82 -30.23
CA PRO A 19 14.11 -14.82 -29.42
C PRO A 19 13.91 -13.43 -28.79
N THR A 20 12.71 -12.87 -28.94
CA THR A 20 12.31 -11.62 -28.29
C THR A 20 12.40 -11.80 -26.77
N ALA A 21 13.03 -10.88 -26.07
CA ALA A 21 13.12 -10.91 -24.61
C ALA A 21 11.72 -10.89 -24.00
N THR A 22 11.24 -12.04 -23.51
CA THR A 22 10.03 -12.10 -22.70
C THR A 22 10.35 -11.52 -21.33
N VAL A 23 9.81 -10.33 -21.02
CA VAL A 23 9.83 -9.77 -19.66
C VAL A 23 8.96 -10.68 -18.80
N GLN A 24 9.60 -11.63 -18.10
CA GLN A 24 8.93 -12.44 -17.09
C GLN A 24 8.37 -11.51 -16.02
N LYS A 25 7.07 -11.63 -15.74
CA LYS A 25 6.46 -10.98 -14.57
C LYS A 25 7.23 -11.46 -13.34
N ARG A 26 7.63 -10.55 -12.44
CA ARG A 26 8.28 -10.95 -11.20
C ARG A 26 7.36 -11.91 -10.44
N ALA A 27 7.91 -12.99 -9.94
CA ALA A 27 7.15 -13.96 -9.15
C ALA A 27 6.61 -13.29 -7.88
N ASP A 28 5.37 -13.65 -7.50
CA ASP A 28 4.80 -13.26 -6.22
C ASP A 28 5.63 -13.90 -5.08
N TYR A 29 5.70 -13.22 -3.95
CA TYR A 29 6.35 -13.70 -2.73
C TYR A 29 5.34 -13.85 -1.60
N CYS A 30 5.48 -14.92 -0.82
CA CYS A 30 4.46 -15.37 0.14
C CYS A 30 4.98 -15.51 1.57
N GLY A 31 6.29 -15.29 1.81
CA GLY A 31 6.87 -15.32 3.13
C GLY A 31 6.35 -14.19 4.01
N GLN A 32 6.37 -14.42 5.32
CA GLN A 32 5.79 -13.50 6.31
C GLN A 32 6.40 -12.10 6.25
N TRP A 33 7.72 -12.03 6.05
CA TRP A 33 8.50 -10.79 6.04
C TRP A 33 9.15 -10.51 4.68
N ASP A 34 8.70 -11.21 3.63
CA ASP A 34 9.20 -10.99 2.28
C ASP A 34 8.86 -9.56 1.84
N SER A 35 9.79 -8.95 1.12
CA SER A 35 9.63 -7.62 0.58
C SER A 35 10.43 -7.43 -0.71
N GLN A 36 10.07 -6.40 -1.46
CA GLN A 36 10.77 -6.00 -2.66
C GLN A 36 10.94 -4.49 -2.71
N VAL A 37 12.17 -4.02 -2.96
CA VAL A 37 12.45 -2.61 -3.25
C VAL A 37 12.28 -2.37 -4.74
N THR A 38 11.52 -1.32 -5.10
CA THR A 38 11.27 -0.90 -6.49
C THR A 38 11.18 0.63 -6.55
N GLY A 39 12.19 1.28 -7.13
CA GLY A 39 12.27 2.75 -7.16
C GLY A 39 12.38 3.36 -5.76
N SER A 40 11.51 4.31 -5.43
CA SER A 40 11.41 4.93 -4.10
C SER A 40 10.54 4.13 -3.12
N TYR A 41 10.15 2.90 -3.47
CA TYR A 41 9.18 2.12 -2.72
C TYR A 41 9.77 0.82 -2.20
N THR A 42 9.34 0.42 -1.00
CA THR A 42 9.50 -0.96 -0.50
C THR A 42 8.12 -1.56 -0.34
N ILE A 43 7.86 -2.69 -1.00
CA ILE A 43 6.58 -3.39 -0.99
C ILE A 43 6.72 -4.60 -0.07
N TYR A 44 5.94 -4.68 1.00
CA TYR A 44 6.02 -5.74 1.98
C TYR A 44 4.83 -6.69 1.88
N ASN A 45 5.06 -7.98 2.16
CA ASN A 45 3.96 -8.92 2.40
C ASN A 45 3.39 -8.75 3.82
N ASN A 46 4.28 -8.56 4.81
CA ASN A 46 3.98 -8.15 6.19
C ASN A 46 2.80 -8.92 6.82
N LEU A 47 2.96 -10.24 6.99
CA LEU A 47 1.95 -11.10 7.61
C LEU A 47 2.08 -11.10 9.14
N TRP A 48 2.14 -9.93 9.75
CA TRP A 48 2.46 -9.77 11.17
C TRP A 48 1.45 -10.46 12.10
N GLY A 49 0.17 -10.43 11.75
CA GLY A 49 -0.94 -11.00 12.53
C GLY A 49 -1.35 -12.40 12.10
N LYS A 50 -0.56 -13.10 11.27
CA LYS A 50 -0.93 -14.43 10.73
C LYS A 50 -1.19 -15.46 11.82
N ALA A 51 -0.59 -15.30 13.00
CA ALA A 51 -0.75 -16.23 14.12
C ALA A 51 -2.15 -16.18 14.73
N ASP A 52 -2.91 -15.10 14.53
CA ASP A 52 -4.30 -14.99 14.97
C ASP A 52 -5.27 -15.70 14.01
N ALA A 53 -4.82 -16.13 12.83
CA ALA A 53 -5.63 -16.91 11.89
C ALA A 53 -5.66 -18.39 12.28
N THR A 54 -6.80 -19.04 12.08
CA THR A 54 -6.89 -20.51 12.17
C THR A 54 -6.35 -21.18 10.91
N SER A 55 -6.48 -20.51 9.75
CA SER A 55 -5.85 -20.91 8.51
C SER A 55 -5.82 -19.75 7.50
N GLY A 56 -4.93 -19.85 6.53
CA GLY A 56 -4.87 -18.90 5.42
C GLY A 56 -3.47 -18.74 4.85
N SER A 57 -3.38 -17.96 3.78
CA SER A 57 -2.14 -17.62 3.11
C SER A 57 -2.29 -16.28 2.39
N GLN A 58 -1.15 -15.66 2.09
CA GLN A 58 -1.10 -14.40 1.37
C GLN A 58 0.20 -14.28 0.59
N CYS A 59 0.09 -13.84 -0.66
CA CYS A 59 1.21 -13.56 -1.54
C CYS A 59 1.07 -12.17 -2.14
N THR A 60 2.20 -11.47 -2.30
CA THR A 60 2.27 -10.10 -2.80
C THR A 60 3.23 -10.04 -3.99
N GLY A 61 2.94 -9.19 -4.97
CA GLY A 61 3.73 -9.09 -6.20
C GLY A 61 3.77 -7.67 -6.77
N VAL A 62 4.89 -7.34 -7.42
CA VAL A 62 5.06 -6.08 -8.14
C VAL A 62 4.75 -6.30 -9.61
N ASP A 63 3.77 -5.58 -10.14
CA ASP A 63 3.35 -5.66 -11.54
C ASP A 63 4.16 -4.74 -12.46
N GLY A 64 4.71 -3.64 -11.91
CA GLY A 64 5.61 -2.77 -12.65
C GLY A 64 5.81 -1.39 -12.02
N LEU A 65 6.76 -0.63 -12.56
CA LEU A 65 7.01 0.76 -12.23
C LEU A 65 7.20 1.55 -13.52
N SER A 66 6.41 2.61 -13.72
CA SER A 66 6.55 3.52 -14.86
C SER A 66 6.69 4.94 -14.34
N GLY A 67 7.86 5.55 -14.51
CA GLY A 67 8.20 6.79 -13.81
C GLY A 67 8.16 6.57 -12.29
N SER A 68 7.36 7.36 -11.58
CA SER A 68 7.09 7.19 -10.15
C SER A 68 5.82 6.39 -9.85
N THR A 69 5.10 5.89 -10.87
CA THR A 69 3.84 5.17 -10.69
C THR A 69 4.07 3.67 -10.56
N LEU A 70 3.89 3.16 -9.35
CA LEU A 70 3.97 1.75 -8.99
C LEU A 70 2.66 1.03 -9.29
N LYS A 71 2.76 -0.23 -9.73
CA LYS A 71 1.66 -1.19 -9.86
C LYS A 71 2.02 -2.44 -9.09
N TRP A 72 1.10 -2.92 -8.26
CA TRP A 72 1.32 -4.08 -7.40
C TRP A 72 -0.01 -4.71 -7.02
N HIS A 73 0.05 -5.92 -6.49
CA HIS A 73 -1.12 -6.62 -6.00
C HIS A 73 -0.79 -7.49 -4.78
N THR A 74 -1.82 -7.84 -4.01
CA THR A 74 -1.74 -8.89 -3.00
C THR A 74 -2.96 -9.78 -3.09
N LYS A 75 -2.74 -11.09 -2.94
CA LYS A 75 -3.76 -12.14 -2.99
C LYS A 75 -3.75 -12.85 -1.65
N TRP A 76 -4.92 -13.07 -1.07
CA TRP A 76 -5.01 -13.72 0.23
C TRP A 76 -6.30 -14.50 0.44
N THR A 77 -6.24 -15.39 1.40
CA THR A 77 -7.37 -16.05 2.04
C THR A 77 -7.04 -16.17 3.52
N TRP A 78 -7.93 -15.71 4.39
CA TRP A 78 -7.73 -15.74 5.84
C TRP A 78 -9.03 -16.17 6.52
N SER A 79 -8.92 -17.06 7.51
CA SER A 79 -10.02 -17.50 8.35
C SER A 79 -9.62 -17.52 9.83
N GLY A 80 -10.60 -17.44 10.72
CA GLY A 80 -10.38 -17.41 12.17
C GLY A 80 -9.91 -16.04 12.69
N GLY A 81 -9.79 -15.91 14.01
CA GLY A 81 -9.35 -14.67 14.67
C GLY A 81 -10.24 -13.48 14.34
N ALA A 82 -11.56 -13.61 14.51
CA ALA A 82 -12.49 -12.53 14.22
C ALA A 82 -12.10 -11.26 14.99
N GLY A 83 -12.08 -10.11 14.30
CA GLY A 83 -11.65 -8.83 14.88
C GLY A 83 -10.14 -8.59 14.91
N HIS A 84 -9.31 -9.58 14.53
CA HIS A 84 -7.86 -9.44 14.46
C HIS A 84 -7.39 -9.29 13.01
N VAL A 85 -6.55 -8.29 12.75
CA VAL A 85 -5.86 -8.10 11.46
C VAL A 85 -4.82 -9.21 11.26
N LYS A 86 -4.72 -9.78 10.06
CA LYS A 86 -3.78 -10.87 9.76
C LYS A 86 -2.49 -10.40 9.09
N SER A 87 -2.52 -9.26 8.40
CA SER A 87 -1.38 -8.73 7.68
C SER A 87 -1.58 -7.24 7.40
N TYR A 88 -0.52 -6.57 6.94
CA TYR A 88 -0.63 -5.28 6.29
C TYR A 88 0.32 -5.24 5.09
N ALA A 89 -0.04 -5.96 4.02
CA ALA A 89 0.71 -5.87 2.77
C ALA A 89 0.59 -4.45 2.24
N ASN A 90 1.73 -3.77 2.12
CA ASN A 90 1.76 -2.33 1.91
C ASN A 90 2.98 -1.89 1.11
N VAL A 91 2.85 -0.71 0.52
CA VAL A 91 3.93 0.03 -0.09
C VAL A 91 4.38 1.11 0.88
N VAL A 92 5.63 1.05 1.34
CA VAL A 92 6.26 2.13 2.10
C VAL A 92 7.06 3.00 1.14
N THR A 93 6.80 4.30 1.15
CA THR A 93 7.55 5.26 0.34
C THR A 93 8.76 5.77 1.12
N LYS A 94 9.92 5.80 0.47
CA LYS A 94 11.14 6.40 1.02
C LYS A 94 10.94 7.90 1.21
N ILE A 95 11.07 8.36 2.45
CA ILE A 95 10.94 9.77 2.86
C ILE A 95 12.14 10.20 3.70
N SER A 96 12.31 11.51 3.84
CA SER A 96 13.14 12.09 4.90
C SER A 96 12.32 12.21 6.17
N GLN A 97 12.84 11.66 7.28
CA GLN A 97 12.21 11.80 8.58
C GLN A 97 12.42 13.22 9.11
N LYS A 98 11.37 14.03 9.10
CA LYS A 98 11.39 15.44 9.51
C LYS A 98 10.11 15.78 10.27
N ALA A 99 10.16 16.84 11.09
CA ALA A 99 8.99 17.31 11.83
C ALA A 99 7.85 17.66 10.85
N LEU A 100 6.61 17.35 11.21
CA LEU A 100 5.42 17.66 10.39
C LEU A 100 5.38 19.15 9.99
N SER A 101 5.79 20.04 10.89
CA SER A 101 5.91 21.48 10.64
C SER A 101 6.89 21.88 9.52
N SER A 102 7.78 20.98 9.09
CA SER A 102 8.78 21.18 8.03
C SER A 102 8.46 20.43 6.74
N ILE A 103 7.33 19.70 6.70
CA ILE A 103 6.83 19.02 5.51
C ILE A 103 5.91 19.97 4.79
N LYS A 104 6.21 20.29 3.52
CA LYS A 104 5.35 21.18 2.73
C LYS A 104 4.13 20.43 2.22
N SER A 105 4.35 19.22 1.71
CA SER A 105 3.29 18.40 1.13
C SER A 105 3.71 16.93 1.03
N LEU A 106 2.72 16.05 1.06
CA LEU A 106 2.77 14.62 0.81
C LEU A 106 1.75 14.26 -0.30
N PRO A 107 1.93 14.77 -1.54
CA PRO A 107 1.01 14.45 -2.63
C PRO A 107 1.02 12.94 -2.91
N SER A 108 -0.16 12.35 -3.01
CA SER A 108 -0.34 10.95 -3.35
C SER A 108 -1.46 10.75 -4.39
N THR A 109 -1.29 9.71 -5.20
CA THR A 109 -2.34 9.16 -6.07
C THR A 109 -2.40 7.66 -5.82
N TRP A 110 -3.60 7.12 -5.68
CA TRP A 110 -3.81 5.69 -5.50
C TRP A 110 -5.12 5.22 -6.13
N THR A 111 -4.99 4.41 -7.19
CA THR A 111 -6.11 3.78 -7.89
C THR A 111 -6.05 2.26 -7.71
N TRP A 112 -7.10 1.68 -7.16
CA TRP A 112 -7.15 0.28 -6.78
C TRP A 112 -8.51 -0.38 -7.05
N THR A 113 -8.50 -1.71 -7.13
CA THR A 113 -9.69 -2.57 -7.16
C THR A 113 -9.52 -3.72 -6.19
N TYR A 114 -10.63 -4.22 -5.64
CA TYR A 114 -10.62 -5.33 -4.69
C TYR A 114 -11.73 -6.32 -5.05
N SER A 115 -11.36 -7.57 -5.31
CA SER A 115 -12.29 -8.67 -5.57
C SER A 115 -12.11 -9.78 -4.56
N GLY A 116 -13.15 -10.56 -4.30
CA GLY A 116 -13.09 -11.73 -3.43
C GLY A 116 -14.48 -12.06 -2.87
N SER A 117 -14.53 -12.99 -1.93
CA SER A 117 -15.77 -13.42 -1.28
C SER A 117 -15.69 -13.28 0.23
N ASN A 118 -16.76 -12.78 0.85
CA ASN A 118 -16.90 -12.60 2.29
C ASN A 118 -15.72 -11.83 2.92
N MET A 119 -15.24 -10.80 2.24
CA MET A 119 -14.06 -10.05 2.67
C MET A 119 -14.41 -9.06 3.78
N ILE A 120 -13.69 -9.16 4.89
CA ILE A 120 -13.58 -8.13 5.92
C ILE A 120 -12.14 -7.59 5.84
N ALA A 121 -11.99 -6.38 5.32
CA ALA A 121 -10.69 -5.75 5.12
C ALA A 121 -10.83 -4.23 5.01
N ASN A 122 -9.74 -3.50 5.19
CA ASN A 122 -9.66 -2.09 4.80
C ASN A 122 -8.76 -1.90 3.57
N VAL A 123 -8.78 -0.69 3.01
CA VAL A 123 -7.72 -0.17 2.14
C VAL A 123 -7.30 1.16 2.71
N ALA A 124 -6.06 1.29 3.16
CA ALA A 124 -5.65 2.41 4.00
C ALA A 124 -4.24 2.91 3.69
N TYR A 125 -4.07 4.23 3.83
CA TYR A 125 -2.77 4.79 4.16
C TYR A 125 -2.52 4.64 5.65
N ASP A 126 -1.25 4.54 6.03
CA ASP A 126 -0.82 4.41 7.42
C ASP A 126 0.47 5.20 7.64
N LEU A 127 0.43 6.18 8.55
CA LEU A 127 1.52 7.10 8.83
C LEU A 127 1.87 7.02 10.32
N PHE A 128 3.16 6.83 10.62
CA PHE A 128 3.65 6.83 11.99
C PHE A 128 4.45 8.08 12.30
N THR A 129 4.24 8.63 13.49
CA THR A 129 5.03 9.75 14.01
C THR A 129 5.51 9.51 15.42
N SER A 130 6.63 10.14 15.77
CA SER A 130 7.20 10.11 17.12
C SER A 130 7.86 11.45 17.47
N SER A 131 8.14 11.69 18.75
CA SER A 131 8.93 12.83 19.21
C SER A 131 10.38 12.81 18.70
N THR A 132 10.89 11.64 18.30
CA THR A 132 12.24 11.46 17.74
C THR A 132 12.20 10.61 16.48
N ALA A 133 13.19 10.77 15.58
CA ALA A 133 13.21 10.04 14.32
C ALA A 133 13.33 8.52 14.50
N SER A 134 14.07 8.06 15.51
CA SER A 134 14.33 6.65 15.81
C SER A 134 13.56 6.11 17.02
N GLY A 135 12.70 6.92 17.64
CA GLY A 135 11.91 6.50 18.80
C GLY A 135 10.76 5.58 18.42
N SER A 136 10.15 4.95 19.42
CA SER A 136 8.89 4.24 19.22
C SER A 136 7.80 5.21 18.75
N ALA A 137 6.92 4.74 17.87
CA ALA A 137 5.80 5.55 17.40
C ALA A 137 4.89 5.97 18.57
N GLU A 138 4.44 7.21 18.52
CA GLU A 138 3.55 7.85 19.50
C GLU A 138 2.16 8.09 18.91
N TYR A 139 2.10 8.38 17.61
CA TYR A 139 0.85 8.55 16.86
C TYR A 139 0.87 7.68 15.60
N GLU A 140 -0.31 7.19 15.27
CA GLU A 140 -0.62 6.50 14.03
C GLU A 140 -1.78 7.25 13.37
N ILE A 141 -1.61 7.61 12.10
CA ILE A 141 -2.61 8.32 11.32
C ILE A 141 -3.00 7.42 10.15
N MET A 142 -4.16 6.78 10.26
CA MET A 142 -4.69 5.97 9.18
C MET A 142 -5.70 6.75 8.35
N ILE A 143 -5.67 6.55 7.04
CA ILE A 143 -6.64 7.15 6.10
C ILE A 143 -7.23 6.00 5.28
N TRP A 144 -8.40 5.53 5.69
CA TRP A 144 -9.07 4.36 5.11
C TRP A 144 -9.92 4.80 3.93
N LEU A 145 -9.42 4.51 2.73
CA LEU A 145 -10.13 4.70 1.47
C LEU A 145 -11.35 3.77 1.35
N ALA A 146 -11.32 2.62 2.03
CA ALA A 146 -12.44 1.70 2.12
C ALA A 146 -12.46 0.93 3.43
N ALA A 147 -13.67 0.62 3.90
CA ALA A 147 -13.95 -0.30 4.99
C ALA A 147 -14.94 -1.37 4.47
N LEU A 148 -14.44 -2.58 4.23
CA LEU A 148 -15.18 -3.65 3.57
C LEU A 148 -15.70 -4.65 4.60
N GLY A 149 -16.93 -5.15 4.38
CA GLY A 149 -17.49 -6.28 5.14
C GLY A 149 -17.64 -6.05 6.66
N GLY A 150 -17.67 -4.79 7.10
CA GLY A 150 -17.78 -4.45 8.53
C GLY A 150 -16.44 -4.26 9.24
N ALA A 151 -15.32 -4.13 8.53
CA ALA A 151 -14.04 -3.71 9.11
C ALA A 151 -14.21 -2.35 9.83
N GLY A 152 -13.74 -2.28 11.09
CA GLY A 152 -13.85 -1.10 11.93
C GLY A 152 -12.48 -0.59 12.38
N PRO A 153 -12.27 0.74 12.46
CA PRO A 153 -11.03 1.31 12.96
C PRO A 153 -10.91 1.17 14.48
N ILE A 154 -9.71 1.37 15.00
CA ILE A 154 -9.48 1.53 16.44
C ILE A 154 -10.27 2.75 16.94
N SER A 155 -11.11 2.54 17.94
CA SER A 155 -11.95 3.60 18.52
C SER A 155 -12.22 3.34 19.99
N ALA A 156 -12.01 4.35 20.83
CA ALA A 156 -12.33 4.28 22.26
C ALA A 156 -13.85 4.19 22.53
N THR A 157 -14.67 4.80 21.67
CA THR A 157 -16.13 4.91 21.86
C THR A 157 -16.94 4.08 20.86
N GLY A 158 -16.29 3.53 19.83
CA GLY A 158 -16.95 2.92 18.68
C GLY A 158 -17.67 3.91 17.76
N SER A 159 -17.58 5.22 18.05
CA SER A 159 -18.25 6.29 17.30
C SER A 159 -17.26 7.31 16.76
N PRO A 160 -17.55 7.97 15.63
CA PRO A 160 -16.69 9.01 15.11
C PRO A 160 -16.71 10.24 16.05
N ILE A 161 -15.53 10.82 16.29
CA ILE A 161 -15.35 12.05 17.07
C ILE A 161 -15.59 13.30 16.22
N ALA A 162 -15.50 13.18 14.90
CA ALA A 162 -15.79 14.23 13.94
C ALA A 162 -16.16 13.66 12.56
N THR A 163 -16.81 14.47 11.73
CA THR A 163 -16.93 14.24 10.28
C THR A 163 -16.35 15.44 9.55
N VAL A 164 -15.41 15.22 8.64
CA VAL A 164 -14.62 16.28 8.00
C VAL A 164 -14.57 16.07 6.50
N THR A 165 -14.28 17.14 5.75
CA THR A 165 -13.98 17.05 4.31
C THR A 165 -12.53 17.49 4.10
N LEU A 166 -11.70 16.58 3.59
CA LEU A 166 -10.25 16.76 3.36
C LEU A 166 -9.89 16.07 2.04
N ALA A 167 -8.96 16.65 1.28
CA ALA A 167 -8.49 16.09 0.01
C ALA A 167 -9.65 15.69 -0.95
N GLY A 168 -10.72 16.48 -0.97
CA GLY A 168 -11.88 16.26 -1.84
C GLY A 168 -12.82 15.12 -1.46
N SER A 169 -12.66 14.50 -0.28
CA SER A 169 -13.52 13.42 0.22
C SER A 169 -14.03 13.68 1.63
N SER A 170 -15.14 13.04 2.01
CA SER A 170 -15.71 13.12 3.36
C SER A 170 -15.25 11.93 4.21
N TRP A 171 -14.83 12.21 5.44
CA TRP A 171 -14.21 11.25 6.35
C TRP A 171 -14.87 11.31 7.73
N LYS A 172 -15.18 10.15 8.29
CA LYS A 172 -15.47 9.97 9.71
C LYS A 172 -14.15 9.77 10.44
N LEU A 173 -13.83 10.65 11.37
CA LEU A 173 -12.63 10.55 12.19
C LEU A 173 -12.93 9.75 13.46
N TYR A 174 -12.14 8.71 13.70
CA TYR A 174 -12.14 7.92 14.92
C TYR A 174 -10.82 8.11 15.68
N ASN A 175 -10.85 7.88 16.99
CA ASN A 175 -9.65 7.90 17.82
C ASN A 175 -9.70 6.83 18.91
N GLY A 176 -8.56 6.19 19.17
CA GLY A 176 -8.37 5.23 20.24
C GLY A 176 -6.89 4.92 20.48
N LYS A 177 -6.62 4.02 21.42
CA LYS A 177 -5.26 3.62 21.81
C LYS A 177 -4.90 2.24 21.26
N ASN A 178 -3.67 2.09 20.79
CA ASN A 178 -3.04 0.80 20.47
C ASN A 178 -1.68 0.73 21.20
N GLY A 179 -1.65 0.02 22.33
CA GLY A 179 -0.52 0.14 23.26
C GLY A 179 -0.30 1.60 23.66
N GLN A 180 0.91 2.13 23.44
CA GLN A 180 1.23 3.53 23.72
C GLN A 180 0.69 4.51 22.67
N MET A 181 0.47 4.04 21.43
CA MET A 181 0.14 4.89 20.29
C MET A 181 -1.26 5.48 20.43
N ASN A 182 -1.39 6.76 20.09
CA ASN A 182 -2.68 7.38 19.84
C ASN A 182 -3.02 7.25 18.35
N VAL A 183 -4.03 6.44 18.03
CA VAL A 183 -4.41 6.11 16.66
C VAL A 183 -5.57 7.01 16.24
N PHE A 184 -5.38 7.74 15.14
CA PHE A 184 -6.43 8.49 14.47
C PHE A 184 -6.73 7.82 13.13
N SER A 185 -7.99 7.45 12.91
CA SER A 185 -8.41 6.82 11.66
C SER A 185 -9.47 7.66 10.97
N PHE A 186 -9.13 8.19 9.79
CA PHE A 186 -10.07 8.83 8.89
C PHE A 186 -10.68 7.77 7.98
N VAL A 187 -11.94 7.42 8.20
CA VAL A 187 -12.65 6.43 7.39
C VAL A 187 -13.55 7.13 6.39
N ALA A 188 -13.34 6.88 5.11
CA ALA A 188 -14.15 7.48 4.06
C ALA A 188 -15.64 7.12 4.24
N THR A 189 -16.53 8.09 4.05
CA THR A 189 -17.99 7.84 4.14
C THR A 189 -18.52 7.02 2.97
N SER A 190 -17.76 6.95 1.88
CA SER A 190 -17.98 6.11 0.71
C SER A 190 -16.63 5.65 0.16
N GLU A 191 -16.58 4.48 -0.50
CA GLU A 191 -15.32 3.92 -1.02
C GLU A 191 -14.62 4.88 -2.01
N VAL A 192 -13.35 5.17 -1.76
CA VAL A 192 -12.49 6.00 -2.62
C VAL A 192 -11.53 5.09 -3.40
N LYS A 193 -12.02 4.53 -4.52
CA LYS A 193 -11.22 3.63 -5.39
C LYS A 193 -10.12 4.34 -6.18
N SER A 194 -10.21 5.66 -6.30
CA SER A 194 -9.21 6.48 -6.97
C SER A 194 -8.98 7.77 -6.19
N PHE A 195 -8.02 7.73 -5.26
CA PHE A 195 -7.62 8.88 -4.46
C PHE A 195 -6.57 9.73 -5.18
N LYS A 196 -6.69 11.05 -5.08
CA LYS A 196 -5.65 12.02 -5.45
C LYS A 196 -5.74 13.22 -4.51
N GLY A 197 -4.70 13.44 -3.72
CA GLY A 197 -4.69 14.52 -2.73
C GLY A 197 -3.38 14.59 -1.97
N ASP A 198 -3.33 15.50 -0.99
CA ASP A 198 -2.17 15.67 -0.11
C ASP A 198 -2.44 15.05 1.26
N LEU A 199 -1.62 14.07 1.66
CA LEU A 199 -1.75 13.40 2.97
C LEU A 199 -1.45 14.36 4.14
N MET A 200 -0.74 15.47 3.91
CA MET A 200 -0.52 16.49 4.93
C MET A 200 -1.80 17.20 5.37
N GLU A 201 -2.87 17.21 4.57
CA GLU A 201 -4.16 17.79 4.99
C GLU A 201 -4.71 17.10 6.25
N PHE A 202 -4.52 15.79 6.37
CA PHE A 202 -4.94 14.98 7.52
C PHE A 202 -4.09 15.27 8.75
N ALA A 203 -2.76 15.28 8.60
CA ALA A 203 -1.85 15.62 9.69
C ALA A 203 -2.08 17.07 10.18
N ASN A 204 -2.30 18.02 9.26
CA ASN A 204 -2.61 19.41 9.59
C ASN A 204 -3.94 19.55 10.34
N TYR A 205 -4.96 18.79 9.96
CA TYR A 205 -6.22 18.73 10.70
C TYR A 205 -5.98 18.25 12.14
N LEU A 206 -5.26 17.14 12.33
CA LEU A 206 -4.99 16.60 13.66
C LEU A 206 -4.17 17.56 14.53
N THR A 207 -3.15 18.21 13.96
CA THR A 207 -2.34 19.18 14.70
C THR A 207 -3.10 20.45 15.08
N THR A 208 -4.08 20.84 14.27
CA THR A 208 -4.88 22.06 14.52
C THR A 208 -6.10 21.81 15.41
N LYS A 209 -6.72 20.63 15.30
CA LYS A 209 -8.05 20.35 15.88
C LYS A 209 -8.07 19.25 16.92
N GLN A 210 -7.05 18.38 16.96
CA GLN A 210 -7.02 17.19 17.81
C GLN A 210 -5.80 17.14 18.74
N GLY A 211 -5.07 18.24 18.87
CA GLY A 211 -3.99 18.40 19.85
C GLY A 211 -2.70 17.63 19.53
N MET A 212 -2.57 17.05 18.33
CA MET A 212 -1.32 16.38 17.92
C MET A 212 -0.20 17.43 17.76
N PRO A 213 0.99 17.26 18.38
CA PRO A 213 2.05 18.26 18.25
C PRO A 213 2.60 18.33 16.82
N LYS A 214 2.67 19.54 16.24
CA LYS A 214 3.33 19.74 14.92
C LYS A 214 4.84 19.44 14.90
N SER A 215 5.44 19.28 16.08
CA SER A 215 6.84 18.88 16.26
C SER A 215 7.07 17.37 16.08
N GLN A 216 6.00 16.58 16.02
CA GLN A 216 6.09 15.15 15.72
C GLN A 216 6.87 14.92 14.41
N ILE A 217 7.79 13.98 14.43
CA ILE A 217 8.61 13.58 13.29
C ILE A 217 7.86 12.48 12.53
N LEU A 218 7.61 12.70 11.25
CA LEU A 218 7.06 11.66 10.37
C LEU A 218 8.11 10.58 10.15
N GLN A 219 7.85 9.37 10.64
CA GLN A 219 8.79 8.25 10.58
C GLN A 219 8.60 7.39 9.34
N SER A 220 7.35 7.17 8.93
CA SER A 220 7.01 6.33 7.77
C SER A 220 5.65 6.72 7.19
N VAL A 221 5.46 6.38 5.91
CA VAL A 221 4.17 6.46 5.21
C VAL A 221 4.00 5.21 4.37
N GLY A 222 2.98 4.43 4.69
CA GLY A 222 2.56 3.22 4.00
C GLY A 222 1.21 3.37 3.30
N ALA A 223 0.95 2.53 2.31
CA ALA A 223 -0.36 2.36 1.70
C ALA A 223 -0.60 0.88 1.38
N GLY A 224 -1.66 0.29 1.92
CA GLY A 224 -1.90 -1.15 1.82
C GLY A 224 -3.31 -1.58 2.23
N THR A 225 -3.44 -2.85 2.62
CA THR A 225 -4.70 -3.44 3.09
C THR A 225 -4.47 -4.29 4.33
N GLU A 226 -5.36 -4.15 5.30
CA GLU A 226 -5.45 -5.00 6.48
C GLU A 226 -6.63 -5.96 6.35
N PRO A 227 -6.40 -7.24 6.01
CA PRO A 227 -7.44 -8.25 5.99
C PRO A 227 -7.67 -8.86 7.37
N PHE A 228 -8.93 -9.05 7.71
CA PHE A 228 -9.38 -9.79 8.90
C PHE A 228 -9.75 -11.22 8.53
N SER A 229 -10.60 -11.36 7.50
CA SER A 229 -11.08 -12.65 6.98
C SER A 229 -11.64 -12.50 5.56
N GLY A 230 -11.74 -13.61 4.83
CA GLY A 230 -12.21 -13.62 3.45
C GLY A 230 -11.47 -14.66 2.60
N SER A 231 -11.96 -14.88 1.38
CA SER A 231 -11.44 -15.92 0.49
C SER A 231 -11.29 -15.43 -0.95
N ASN A 232 -10.28 -15.97 -1.64
CA ASN A 232 -9.93 -15.60 -3.02
C ASN A 232 -9.84 -14.08 -3.23
N ALA A 233 -9.35 -13.39 -2.21
CA ALA A 233 -9.30 -11.95 -2.17
C ALA A 233 -8.08 -11.45 -2.93
N VAL A 234 -8.27 -10.41 -3.75
CA VAL A 234 -7.22 -9.80 -4.56
C VAL A 234 -7.38 -8.29 -4.52
N LEU A 235 -6.45 -7.61 -3.88
CA LEU A 235 -6.24 -6.17 -4.05
C LEU A 235 -5.31 -5.98 -5.24
N THR A 236 -5.76 -5.21 -6.24
CA THR A 236 -4.93 -4.79 -7.38
C THR A 236 -4.79 -3.28 -7.37
N THR A 237 -3.56 -2.79 -7.27
CA THR A 237 -3.21 -1.39 -7.39
C THR A 237 -2.72 -1.11 -8.81
N SER A 238 -3.55 -0.42 -9.59
CA SER A 238 -3.24 -0.07 -10.98
C SER A 238 -2.38 1.17 -11.12
N ALA A 239 -2.37 2.03 -10.09
CA ALA A 239 -1.48 3.17 -9.96
C ALA A 239 -1.32 3.54 -8.48
N TYR A 240 -0.08 3.60 -7.99
CA TYR A 240 0.27 4.24 -6.74
C TYR A 240 1.47 5.16 -6.94
N SER A 241 1.39 6.37 -6.42
CA SER A 241 2.54 7.24 -6.28
C SER A 241 2.41 8.07 -5.02
N MET A 242 3.54 8.34 -4.37
CA MET A 242 3.63 9.32 -3.30
C MET A 242 5.02 9.96 -3.32
N SER A 243 5.10 11.24 -3.01
CA SER A 243 6.37 11.94 -2.79
C SER A 243 6.28 12.87 -1.58
N GLN A 244 7.44 13.20 -1.00
CA GLN A 244 7.55 14.19 0.07
C GLN A 244 8.29 15.42 -0.44
N SER A 245 7.77 16.61 -0.14
CA SER A 245 8.44 17.90 -0.40
C SER A 245 8.46 18.87 0.79
#